data_AF-A0A508ATU8-F1
#
_entry.id   AF-A0A508ATU8-F1
#
_cell.length_a   1.000
_cell.length_b   1.000
_cell.length_c   1.000
_cell.angle_alpha   90.00
_cell.angle_beta   90.00
_cell.angle_gamma   90.00
#
_symmetry.space_group_name_H-M   'P 1'
#
loop_
_entity.id
_entity.type
_entity.pdbx_description
1 polymer ?
#
loop_
_entity_poly.entity_id
_entity_poly.type
_entity_poly.pdbx_seq_one_letter_code
_entity_poly.pdbx_strand_id
1 'polypeptide(L)'
;MPATPTLTAVPAPLARTRRRTLVCASFALIAINALLAPMRAHAQPPSAADGATAPAVVIDDVERFYRLYDAAGGTLDAERLQRDYLDPGSEGLHHFARLRRVTGEAIAATLSKRPELYEQARTCMRVLPQAKQRLDRALDTLATLYPEANLPPVTIVVGRGKPVGIGYPDTGLQIGLEALCAVEWMNPDPEDRFVHVIAHEYAHVQLSPSMANLERPTVLERSLMEGGAEFVAELTSGHTAYAHFDALTRGREHEIETAFLADIDSTDLSAWLDNSSTDSPGDLGYWVGYRIVKAYYRQADDKRRALREILRMEDPKAIFAASGWRPGIGFDTPPAADESPAPAGIGGGTEATQ
;
A
#
# COMPACT_ATOMS: atom_id res chain seq x y z
N MET A 1 -39.66 -28.09 -37.78
CA MET A 1 -40.91 -28.18 -37.00
C MET A 1 -41.14 -29.66 -36.73
N PRO A 2 -41.20 -30.10 -35.45
CA PRO A 2 -42.43 -29.92 -34.68
C PRO A 2 -42.25 -29.66 -33.16
N ALA A 3 -43.37 -29.22 -32.58
CA ALA A 3 -43.88 -29.48 -31.23
C ALA A 3 -43.07 -29.07 -29.97
N THR A 4 -43.50 -27.97 -29.37
CA THR A 4 -43.69 -27.79 -27.92
C THR A 4 -45.18 -27.45 -27.71
N PRO A 5 -45.77 -27.50 -26.49
CA PRO A 5 -45.22 -27.88 -25.18
C PRO A 5 -46.13 -28.83 -24.36
N THR A 6 -45.61 -29.37 -23.25
CA THR A 6 -46.45 -29.81 -22.13
C THR A 6 -45.87 -29.27 -20.83
N LEU A 7 -46.62 -28.36 -20.20
CA LEU A 7 -46.41 -27.83 -18.86
C LEU A 7 -46.73 -28.91 -17.84
N THR A 8 -45.84 -29.15 -16.88
CA THR A 8 -46.17 -29.80 -15.61
C THR A 8 -45.70 -28.93 -14.46
N ALA A 9 -46.68 -28.44 -13.69
CA ALA A 9 -46.50 -27.70 -12.45
C ALA A 9 -46.13 -28.66 -11.30
N VAL A 10 -45.25 -28.20 -10.41
CA VAL A 10 -44.99 -28.84 -9.11
C VAL A 10 -45.09 -27.75 -8.03
N PRO A 11 -45.77 -28.02 -6.90
CA PRO A 11 -46.28 -26.97 -6.00
C PRO A 11 -45.27 -26.57 -4.91
N ALA A 12 -45.45 -25.34 -4.41
CA ALA A 12 -44.81 -24.81 -3.20
C ALA A 12 -45.49 -25.33 -1.92
N PRO A 13 -44.76 -25.40 -0.79
CA PRO A 13 -45.40 -25.33 0.51
C PRO A 13 -44.86 -24.19 1.40
N LEU A 14 -45.81 -23.28 1.70
CA LEU A 14 -46.22 -22.81 3.04
C LEU A 14 -45.20 -22.14 3.97
N ALA A 15 -45.40 -20.83 4.08
CA ALA A 15 -45.00 -19.97 5.19
C ALA A 15 -45.45 -20.52 6.55
N ARG A 16 -44.56 -20.43 7.55
CA ARG A 16 -44.90 -20.58 8.97
C ARG A 16 -44.83 -19.22 9.66
N THR A 17 -45.97 -18.83 10.20
CA THR A 17 -46.24 -17.59 10.92
C THR A 17 -45.76 -17.65 12.38
N ARG A 18 -45.44 -16.44 12.86
CA ARG A 18 -45.03 -15.99 14.20
C ARG A 18 -45.66 -16.72 15.39
N ARG A 19 -44.87 -16.88 16.46
CA ARG A 19 -45.35 -16.82 17.84
C ARG A 19 -44.58 -15.76 18.61
N ARG A 20 -45.32 -14.72 19.01
CA ARG A 20 -44.95 -13.77 20.07
C ARG A 20 -45.36 -14.40 21.40
N THR A 21 -44.49 -14.35 22.39
CA THR A 21 -44.85 -14.57 23.79
C THR A 21 -44.19 -13.48 24.61
N LEU A 22 -45.01 -12.50 25.04
CA LEU A 22 -44.74 -11.70 26.22
C LEU A 22 -44.88 -12.60 27.44
N VAL A 23 -43.95 -12.51 28.39
CA VAL A 23 -44.22 -12.87 29.79
C VAL A 23 -43.65 -11.78 30.71
N CYS A 24 -44.47 -11.50 31.71
CA CYS A 24 -44.53 -10.42 32.66
C CYS A 24 -43.29 -10.14 33.51
N ALA A 25 -43.17 -8.85 33.89
CA ALA A 25 -42.47 -8.39 35.08
C ALA A 25 -43.12 -8.93 36.37
N SER A 26 -42.30 -9.23 37.38
CA SER A 26 -42.72 -9.27 38.78
C SER A 26 -41.51 -8.94 39.67
N PHE A 27 -41.69 -7.89 40.47
CA PHE A 27 -40.84 -7.55 41.62
C PHE A 27 -41.06 -8.58 42.73
N ALA A 28 -39.98 -9.06 43.35
CA ALA A 28 -40.02 -9.55 44.72
C ALA A 28 -38.65 -9.37 45.41
N LEU A 29 -38.75 -8.86 46.62
CA LEU A 29 -37.74 -8.45 47.58
C LEU A 29 -37.11 -9.67 48.31
N ILE A 30 -35.99 -9.42 49.01
CA ILE A 30 -35.40 -10.19 50.14
C ILE A 30 -34.17 -11.05 49.79
N ALA A 31 -32.98 -10.56 50.19
CA ALA A 31 -32.19 -11.08 51.32
C ALA A 31 -30.75 -10.59 51.21
N ILE A 32 -30.37 -9.69 52.12
CA ILE A 32 -28.98 -9.32 52.38
C ILE A 32 -28.32 -10.52 53.06
N ASN A 33 -27.38 -11.17 52.39
CA ASN A 33 -26.39 -12.02 53.02
C ASN A 33 -25.00 -11.46 52.68
N ALA A 34 -24.41 -10.82 53.69
CA ALA A 34 -23.02 -10.40 53.68
C ALA A 34 -22.13 -11.65 53.67
N LEU A 35 -21.58 -11.97 52.50
CA LEU A 35 -20.43 -12.84 52.35
C LEU A 35 -19.24 -11.96 51.95
N LEU A 36 -18.27 -11.87 52.87
CA LEU A 36 -16.93 -11.36 52.60
C LEU A 36 -16.27 -12.25 51.53
N ALA A 37 -16.37 -11.82 50.28
CA ALA A 37 -15.54 -12.33 49.20
C ALA A 37 -14.19 -11.59 49.22
N PRO A 38 -13.05 -12.28 49.03
CA PRO A 38 -11.79 -11.58 48.83
C PRO A 38 -11.91 -10.74 47.57
N MET A 39 -11.57 -9.45 47.65
CA MET A 39 -11.42 -8.60 46.48
C MET A 39 -10.35 -9.22 45.58
N ARG A 40 -10.78 -9.94 44.55
CA ARG A 40 -9.93 -10.20 43.39
C ARG A 40 -9.73 -8.84 42.74
N ALA A 41 -8.50 -8.33 42.85
CA ALA A 41 -8.01 -7.29 41.97
C ALA A 41 -8.34 -7.73 40.54
N HIS A 42 -9.33 -7.08 39.93
CA HIS A 42 -9.54 -7.23 38.51
C HIS A 42 -8.33 -6.54 37.89
N ALA A 43 -7.37 -7.34 37.44
CA ALA A 43 -6.37 -6.86 36.51
C ALA A 43 -7.15 -6.24 35.36
N GLN A 44 -7.07 -4.92 35.22
CA GLN A 44 -7.53 -4.24 34.03
C GLN A 44 -6.88 -4.96 32.83
N PRO A 45 -7.65 -5.32 31.79
CA PRO A 45 -7.01 -5.72 30.54
C PRO A 45 -6.04 -4.60 30.15
N PRO A 46 -4.83 -4.93 29.68
CA PRO A 46 -3.87 -3.92 29.30
C PRO A 46 -4.56 -2.94 28.34
N SER A 47 -4.51 -1.66 28.70
CA SER A 47 -4.89 -0.58 27.81
C SER A 47 -4.11 -0.76 26.52
N ALA A 48 -4.81 -0.86 25.37
CA ALA A 48 -4.20 -0.92 24.04
C ALA A 48 -3.63 0.47 23.66
N ALA A 49 -2.73 0.96 24.50
CA ALA A 49 -1.97 2.18 24.34
C ALA A 49 -0.55 1.93 24.87
N ASP A 50 0.03 0.79 24.49
CA ASP A 50 1.47 0.57 24.52
C ASP A 50 1.92 0.57 23.05
N GLY A 51 2.88 1.45 22.75
CA GLY A 51 3.22 1.92 21.41
C GLY A 51 3.28 0.81 20.37
N ALA A 52 2.61 1.03 19.24
CA ALA A 52 2.78 0.20 18.05
C ALA A 52 4.26 0.22 17.70
N THR A 53 4.97 -0.87 17.99
CA THR A 53 6.34 -1.07 17.54
C THR A 53 6.33 -0.91 16.03
N ALA A 54 7.20 -0.03 15.50
CA ALA A 54 7.34 0.16 14.06
C ALA A 54 7.48 -1.21 13.37
N PRO A 55 6.86 -1.41 12.21
CA PRO A 55 6.89 -2.69 11.52
C PRO A 55 8.33 -3.12 11.25
N ALA A 56 8.59 -4.43 11.36
CA ALA A 56 9.91 -4.96 11.10
C ALA A 56 10.29 -4.74 9.63
N VAL A 57 11.47 -4.17 9.39
CA VAL A 57 12.08 -4.06 8.05
C VAL A 57 13.23 -5.06 7.99
N VAL A 58 13.02 -6.17 7.30
CA VAL A 58 13.91 -7.32 7.20
C VAL A 58 14.77 -7.19 5.95
N ILE A 59 16.09 -7.15 6.12
CA ILE A 59 17.06 -7.04 5.01
C ILE A 59 18.10 -8.18 5.01
N ASP A 60 18.02 -9.11 5.96
CA ASP A 60 18.98 -10.20 6.15
C ASP A 60 19.17 -11.08 4.89
N ASP A 61 18.11 -11.21 4.09
CA ASP A 61 18.17 -11.96 2.82
C ASP A 61 19.06 -11.25 1.78
N VAL A 62 19.06 -9.91 1.75
CA VAL A 62 19.99 -9.13 0.90
C VAL A 62 21.43 -9.37 1.33
N GLU A 63 21.71 -9.30 2.63
CA GLU A 63 23.05 -9.55 3.17
C GLU A 63 23.52 -10.98 2.88
N ARG A 64 22.62 -11.97 3.05
CA ARG A 64 22.88 -13.37 2.71
C ARG A 64 23.23 -13.53 1.24
N PHE A 65 22.43 -12.94 0.34
CA PHE A 65 22.65 -13.01 -1.10
C PHE A 65 24.02 -12.44 -1.46
N TYR A 66 24.35 -11.22 -1.02
CA TYR A 66 25.60 -10.58 -1.42
C TYR A 66 26.84 -11.19 -0.79
N ARG A 67 26.73 -11.79 0.40
CA ARG A 67 27.80 -12.61 0.96
C ARG A 67 28.11 -13.83 0.07
N LEU A 68 27.09 -14.51 -0.46
CA LEU A 68 27.27 -15.62 -1.38
C LEU A 68 27.82 -15.14 -2.72
N TYR A 69 27.27 -14.04 -3.23
CA TYR A 69 27.68 -13.41 -4.47
C TYR A 69 29.17 -13.06 -4.47
N ASP A 70 29.62 -12.35 -3.44
CA ASP A 70 31.02 -11.93 -3.27
C ASP A 70 31.95 -13.15 -3.11
N ALA A 71 31.55 -14.15 -2.32
CA ALA A 71 32.33 -15.38 -2.13
C ALA A 71 32.44 -16.24 -3.39
N ALA A 72 31.58 -16.01 -4.38
CA ALA A 72 31.56 -16.73 -5.66
C ALA A 72 32.06 -15.87 -6.84
N GLY A 73 32.67 -14.72 -6.57
CA GLY A 73 33.19 -13.82 -7.61
C GLY A 73 32.09 -13.29 -8.55
N GLY A 74 30.89 -13.08 -8.03
CA GLY A 74 29.74 -12.57 -8.78
C GLY A 74 29.00 -13.60 -9.64
N THR A 75 29.39 -14.88 -9.58
CA THR A 75 28.73 -15.96 -10.31
C THR A 75 28.13 -16.97 -9.36
N LEU A 76 26.81 -17.17 -9.42
CA LEU A 76 26.10 -18.16 -8.60
C LEU A 76 25.32 -19.11 -9.51
N ASP A 77 25.52 -20.41 -9.33
CA ASP A 77 24.73 -21.44 -9.99
C ASP A 77 23.38 -21.65 -9.29
N ALA A 78 22.47 -22.34 -9.98
CA ALA A 78 21.11 -22.56 -9.52
C ALA A 78 21.04 -23.37 -8.21
N GLU A 79 21.89 -24.39 -8.07
CA GLU A 79 21.90 -25.28 -6.90
C GLU A 79 22.34 -24.51 -5.65
N ARG A 80 23.39 -23.69 -5.77
CA ARG A 80 23.89 -22.84 -4.70
C ARG A 80 22.87 -21.77 -4.31
N LEU A 81 22.20 -21.14 -5.27
CA LEU A 81 21.12 -20.18 -4.99
C LEU A 81 19.94 -20.82 -4.29
N GLN A 82 19.56 -22.04 -4.67
CA GLN A 82 18.48 -22.75 -4.00
C GLN A 82 18.87 -23.09 -2.56
N ARG A 83 19.97 -23.83 -2.38
CA ARG A 83 20.39 -24.38 -1.10
C ARG A 83 20.88 -23.35 -0.10
N ASP A 84 21.64 -22.35 -0.55
CA ASP A 84 22.37 -21.46 0.36
C ASP A 84 21.70 -20.08 0.50
N TYR A 85 20.79 -19.71 -0.42
CA TYR A 85 20.02 -18.45 -0.37
C TYR A 85 18.52 -18.67 -0.12
N LEU A 86 17.83 -19.41 -0.99
CA LEU A 86 16.37 -19.55 -0.91
C LEU A 86 15.92 -20.45 0.25
N ASP A 87 16.47 -21.67 0.37
CA ASP A 87 16.08 -22.63 1.41
C ASP A 87 16.22 -22.07 2.85
N PRO A 88 17.33 -21.40 3.23
CA PRO A 88 17.47 -20.76 4.55
C PRO A 88 16.89 -19.35 4.62
N GLY A 89 16.17 -18.89 3.59
CA GLY A 89 15.59 -17.56 3.48
C GLY A 89 14.54 -17.24 4.55
N SER A 90 14.23 -15.96 4.70
CA SER A 90 13.12 -15.54 5.57
C SER A 90 11.75 -16.02 5.06
N GLU A 91 10.73 -15.95 5.93
CA GLU A 91 9.34 -16.22 5.51
C GLU A 91 8.88 -15.30 4.37
N GLY A 92 9.31 -14.03 4.38
CA GLY A 92 9.05 -13.07 3.31
C GLY A 92 9.67 -13.50 1.99
N LEU A 93 10.94 -13.93 1.99
CA LEU A 93 11.58 -14.47 0.79
C LEU A 93 10.88 -15.73 0.28
N HIS A 94 10.52 -16.67 1.15
CA HIS A 94 9.77 -17.86 0.74
C HIS A 94 8.39 -17.50 0.18
N HIS A 95 7.71 -16.53 0.75
CA HIS A 95 6.42 -16.05 0.25
C HIS A 95 6.56 -15.43 -1.15
N PHE A 96 7.51 -14.51 -1.32
CA PHE A 96 7.83 -13.91 -2.61
C PHE A 96 8.18 -14.97 -3.65
N ALA A 97 9.00 -15.94 -3.27
CA ALA A 97 9.44 -17.03 -4.14
C ALA A 97 8.27 -17.88 -4.65
N ARG A 98 7.35 -18.26 -3.77
CA ARG A 98 6.13 -19.01 -4.16
C ARG A 98 5.24 -18.20 -5.10
N LEU A 99 4.92 -16.97 -4.75
CA LEU A 99 3.95 -16.16 -5.51
C LEU A 99 4.48 -15.65 -6.84
N ARG A 100 5.79 -15.45 -6.96
CA ARG A 100 6.42 -14.85 -8.15
C ARG A 100 7.35 -15.81 -8.88
N ARG A 101 7.31 -17.10 -8.55
CA ARG A 101 8.11 -18.17 -9.17
C ARG A 101 9.60 -17.83 -9.19
N VAL A 102 10.12 -17.44 -8.02
CA VAL A 102 11.56 -17.21 -7.83
C VAL A 102 12.17 -18.53 -7.39
N THR A 103 13.06 -19.07 -8.21
CA THR A 103 13.82 -20.30 -7.93
C THR A 103 15.30 -20.04 -8.14
N GLY A 104 16.17 -20.92 -7.66
CA GLY A 104 17.61 -20.81 -7.90
C GLY A 104 17.93 -20.70 -9.39
N GLU A 105 17.25 -21.47 -10.24
CA GLU A 105 17.38 -21.43 -11.69
C GLU A 105 16.93 -20.10 -12.28
N ALA A 106 15.80 -19.55 -11.81
CA ALA A 106 15.28 -18.29 -12.33
C ALA A 106 16.23 -17.11 -12.01
N ILE A 107 16.79 -17.10 -10.79
CA ILE A 107 17.79 -16.11 -10.37
C ILE A 107 19.07 -16.29 -11.20
N ALA A 108 19.63 -17.51 -11.25
CA ALA A 108 20.86 -17.81 -12.00
C ALA A 108 20.74 -17.45 -13.48
N ALA A 109 19.62 -17.80 -14.11
CA ALA A 109 19.35 -17.47 -15.51
C ALA A 109 19.28 -15.96 -15.75
N THR A 110 18.70 -15.21 -14.81
CA THR A 110 18.66 -13.74 -14.91
C THR A 110 20.03 -13.13 -14.65
N LEU A 111 20.75 -13.61 -13.64
CA LEU A 111 22.10 -13.17 -13.30
C LEU A 111 23.09 -13.37 -14.44
N SER A 112 23.02 -14.52 -15.12
CA SER A 112 23.87 -14.79 -16.29
C SER A 112 23.54 -13.88 -17.49
N LYS A 113 22.27 -13.51 -17.68
CA LYS A 113 21.84 -12.66 -18.81
C LYS A 113 22.00 -11.17 -18.55
N ARG A 114 21.86 -10.76 -17.29
CA ARG A 114 21.83 -9.37 -16.82
C ARG A 114 22.65 -9.21 -15.53
N PRO A 115 23.97 -9.46 -15.55
CA PRO A 115 24.81 -9.29 -14.37
C PRO A 115 24.80 -7.86 -13.83
N GLU A 116 24.65 -6.86 -14.71
CA GLU A 116 24.58 -5.44 -14.38
C GLU A 116 23.42 -5.13 -13.41
N LEU A 117 22.32 -5.86 -13.49
CA LEU A 117 21.15 -5.68 -12.62
C LEU A 117 21.52 -5.95 -11.14
N TYR A 118 22.30 -6.99 -10.90
CA TYR A 118 22.69 -7.40 -9.54
C TYR A 118 23.86 -6.56 -9.00
N GLU A 119 24.76 -6.09 -9.86
CA GLU A 119 25.82 -5.16 -9.49
C GLU A 119 25.28 -3.75 -9.15
N GLN A 120 24.31 -3.26 -9.94
CA GLN A 120 23.59 -2.02 -9.62
C GLN A 120 22.88 -2.13 -8.27
N ALA A 121 22.17 -3.24 -8.06
CA ALA A 121 21.51 -3.54 -6.79
C ALA A 121 22.50 -3.61 -5.60
N ARG A 122 23.72 -4.12 -5.82
CA ARG A 122 24.81 -4.18 -4.81
C ARG A 122 25.25 -2.78 -4.38
N THR A 123 25.31 -1.86 -5.33
CA THR A 123 25.64 -0.46 -5.03
C THR A 123 24.48 0.23 -4.32
N CYS A 124 23.27 0.04 -4.85
CA CYS A 124 22.03 0.62 -4.35
C CYS A 124 21.69 0.19 -2.91
N MET A 125 21.94 -1.07 -2.51
CA MET A 125 21.63 -1.55 -1.15
C MET A 125 22.40 -0.82 -0.03
N ARG A 126 23.46 -0.07 -0.35
CA ARG A 126 24.20 0.71 0.65
C ARG A 126 23.35 1.75 1.37
N VAL A 127 22.25 2.18 0.77
CA VAL A 127 21.34 3.17 1.39
C VAL A 127 20.30 2.54 2.31
N LEU A 128 20.17 1.20 2.34
CA LEU A 128 19.12 0.51 3.11
C LEU A 128 19.06 0.90 4.59
N PRO A 129 20.18 1.10 5.33
CA PRO A 129 20.10 1.53 6.72
C PRO A 129 19.44 2.91 6.89
N GLN A 130 19.72 3.86 5.97
CA GLN A 130 19.12 5.19 6.00
C GLN A 130 17.67 5.16 5.50
N ALA A 131 17.41 4.42 4.41
CA ALA A 131 16.07 4.19 3.90
C ALA A 131 15.16 3.56 4.96
N LYS A 132 15.66 2.62 5.77
CA LYS A 132 14.93 2.05 6.90
C LYS A 132 14.49 3.12 7.91
N GLN A 133 15.40 3.98 8.36
CA GLN A 133 15.08 5.03 9.33
C GLN A 133 14.07 6.06 8.78
N ARG A 134 14.15 6.33 7.48
CA ARG A 134 13.19 7.21 6.79
C ARG A 134 11.83 6.55 6.63
N LEU A 135 11.81 5.26 6.31
CA LEU A 135 10.61 4.45 6.22
C LEU A 135 9.90 4.37 7.58
N ASP A 136 10.62 4.12 8.67
CA ASP A 136 10.05 4.09 10.03
C ASP A 136 9.26 5.40 10.30
N ARG A 137 9.81 6.56 9.94
CA ARG A 137 9.13 7.87 10.05
C ARG A 137 7.91 8.02 9.13
N ALA A 138 7.98 7.51 7.91
CA ALA A 138 6.84 7.53 6.99
C ALA A 138 5.67 6.67 7.51
N LEU A 139 5.98 5.52 8.11
CA LEU A 139 4.98 4.62 8.69
C LEU A 139 4.41 5.14 10.01
N ASP A 140 5.21 5.83 10.83
CA ASP A 140 4.71 6.58 11.98
C ASP A 140 3.73 7.69 11.54
N THR A 141 4.02 8.36 10.43
CA THR A 141 3.12 9.35 9.83
C THR A 141 1.83 8.69 9.37
N LEU A 142 1.90 7.56 8.67
CA LEU A 142 0.72 6.78 8.27
C LEU A 142 -0.13 6.36 9.47
N ALA A 143 0.48 5.80 10.52
CA ALA A 143 -0.21 5.39 11.74
C ALA A 143 -0.86 6.58 12.47
N THR A 144 -0.25 7.76 12.41
CA THR A 144 -0.82 8.98 13.00
C THR A 144 -2.04 9.47 12.21
N LEU A 145 -1.99 9.41 10.88
CA LEU A 145 -3.07 9.84 10.00
C LEU A 145 -4.22 8.83 9.95
N TYR A 146 -3.90 7.53 10.06
CA TYR A 146 -4.83 6.41 9.98
C TYR A 146 -4.49 5.35 11.06
N PRO A 147 -4.97 5.53 12.31
CA PRO A 147 -4.59 4.68 13.46
C PRO A 147 -4.96 3.20 13.35
N GLU A 148 -5.93 2.85 12.50
CA GLU A 148 -6.29 1.46 12.22
C GLU A 148 -5.47 0.82 11.07
N ALA A 149 -4.39 1.47 10.62
CA ALA A 149 -3.52 0.94 9.57
C ALA A 149 -3.00 -0.46 9.92
N ASN A 150 -3.10 -1.39 8.96
CA ASN A 150 -2.36 -2.63 9.04
C ASN A 150 -0.93 -2.40 8.56
N LEU A 151 0.03 -2.53 9.47
CA LEU A 151 1.46 -2.34 9.21
C LEU A 151 2.20 -3.69 9.33
N PRO A 152 2.04 -4.63 8.39
CA PRO A 152 2.80 -5.87 8.44
C PRO A 152 4.29 -5.64 8.12
N PRO A 153 5.18 -6.62 8.35
CA PRO A 153 6.60 -6.48 8.07
C PRO A 153 6.90 -6.19 6.58
N VAL A 154 8.03 -5.53 6.33
CA VAL A 154 8.63 -5.39 4.99
C VAL A 154 9.83 -6.31 4.91
N THR A 155 9.92 -7.11 3.85
CA THR A 155 11.11 -7.92 3.54
C THR A 155 11.71 -7.46 2.22
N ILE A 156 12.96 -7.01 2.24
CA ILE A 156 13.70 -6.69 1.03
C ILE A 156 14.50 -7.94 0.64
N VAL A 157 14.36 -8.36 -0.62
CA VAL A 157 14.89 -9.63 -1.12
C VAL A 157 15.59 -9.43 -2.45
N VAL A 158 16.49 -10.37 -2.81
CA VAL A 158 17.03 -10.46 -4.16
C VAL A 158 16.30 -11.54 -4.95
N GLY A 159 15.72 -11.16 -6.08
CA GLY A 159 14.87 -12.03 -6.90
C GLY A 159 15.43 -12.28 -8.30
N ARG A 160 14.50 -12.37 -9.25
CA ARG A 160 14.76 -12.63 -10.68
C ARG A 160 14.59 -11.37 -11.55
N GLY A 161 14.73 -10.19 -10.96
CA GLY A 161 14.57 -8.89 -11.62
C GLY A 161 13.14 -8.38 -11.77
N LYS A 162 12.15 -9.03 -11.15
CA LYS A 162 10.75 -8.60 -11.08
C LYS A 162 9.91 -9.46 -10.13
N PRO A 163 8.78 -8.94 -9.60
CA PRO A 163 8.34 -7.54 -9.65
C PRO A 163 9.17 -6.63 -8.74
N VAL A 164 8.89 -5.33 -8.74
CA VAL A 164 9.46 -4.35 -7.79
C VAL A 164 8.95 -4.63 -6.38
N GLY A 165 7.63 -4.72 -6.21
CA GLY A 165 6.99 -4.95 -4.93
C GLY A 165 5.76 -5.84 -5.06
N ILE A 166 5.42 -6.51 -3.96
CA ILE A 166 4.12 -7.12 -3.70
C ILE A 166 3.78 -6.90 -2.23
N GLY A 167 2.50 -6.80 -1.90
CA GLY A 167 2.06 -6.63 -0.51
C GLY A 167 0.74 -7.32 -0.24
N TYR A 168 0.63 -7.94 0.93
CA TYR A 168 -0.61 -8.51 1.43
C TYR A 168 -0.75 -8.25 2.94
N PRO A 169 -1.99 -8.07 3.45
CA PRO A 169 -2.25 -7.85 4.87
C PRO A 169 -1.61 -8.87 5.81
N ASP A 170 -1.63 -10.15 5.43
CA ASP A 170 -1.27 -11.25 6.34
C ASP A 170 0.19 -11.69 6.21
N THR A 171 0.85 -11.38 5.08
CA THR A 171 2.21 -11.87 4.78
C THR A 171 3.22 -10.75 4.63
N GLY A 172 2.79 -9.49 4.69
CA GLY A 172 3.65 -8.32 4.60
C GLY A 172 4.00 -7.93 3.18
N LEU A 173 4.92 -6.98 3.09
CA LEU A 173 5.46 -6.47 1.83
C LEU A 173 6.74 -7.23 1.49
N GLN A 174 6.92 -7.56 0.21
CA GLN A 174 8.16 -8.10 -0.31
C GLN A 174 8.65 -7.26 -1.48
N ILE A 175 9.84 -6.69 -1.34
CA ILE A 175 10.44 -5.77 -2.30
C ILE A 175 11.64 -6.45 -2.96
N GLY A 176 11.60 -6.59 -4.27
CA GLY A 176 12.73 -7.05 -5.07
C GLY A 176 13.76 -5.93 -5.18
N LEU A 177 14.87 -6.05 -4.45
CA LEU A 177 15.95 -5.06 -4.41
C LEU A 177 16.41 -4.69 -5.82
N GLU A 178 16.72 -5.69 -6.63
CA GLU A 178 17.30 -5.47 -7.94
C GLU A 178 16.30 -4.86 -8.93
N ALA A 179 15.03 -5.20 -8.80
CA ALA A 179 13.96 -4.60 -9.60
C ALA A 179 13.75 -3.13 -9.21
N LEU A 180 13.69 -2.82 -7.91
CA LEU A 180 13.54 -1.46 -7.41
C LEU A 180 14.73 -0.58 -7.77
N CYS A 181 15.95 -1.10 -7.66
CA CYS A 181 17.16 -0.36 -8.00
C CYS A 181 17.30 -0.09 -9.51
N ALA A 182 16.68 -0.90 -10.37
CA ALA A 182 16.71 -0.70 -11.83
C ALA A 182 15.73 0.37 -12.34
N VAL A 183 14.77 0.83 -11.53
CA VAL A 183 13.76 1.83 -11.92
C VAL A 183 14.16 3.26 -11.50
N GLU A 184 15.38 3.69 -11.84
CA GLU A 184 15.88 5.04 -11.52
C GLU A 184 15.06 6.16 -12.18
N TRP A 185 14.39 5.86 -13.28
CA TRP A 185 13.50 6.79 -13.98
C TRP A 185 12.25 7.16 -13.19
N MET A 186 11.86 6.36 -12.18
CA MET A 186 10.80 6.74 -11.23
C MET A 186 11.32 7.87 -10.35
N ASN A 187 12.36 7.58 -9.57
CA ASN A 187 13.09 8.54 -8.77
C ASN A 187 14.59 8.16 -8.74
N PRO A 188 15.51 9.06 -9.18
CA PRO A 188 16.93 8.78 -9.23
C PRO A 188 17.57 8.69 -7.84
N ASP A 189 16.97 9.31 -6.82
CA ASP A 189 17.42 9.16 -5.44
C ASP A 189 16.98 7.77 -4.91
N PRO A 190 17.91 6.87 -4.59
CA PRO A 190 17.57 5.52 -4.15
C PRO A 190 16.86 5.52 -2.80
N GLU A 191 17.20 6.41 -1.86
CA GLU A 191 16.53 6.46 -0.56
C GLU A 191 15.08 6.90 -0.69
N ASP A 192 14.84 7.98 -1.44
CA ASP A 192 13.48 8.45 -1.71
C ASP A 192 12.66 7.35 -2.39
N ARG A 193 13.26 6.68 -3.38
CA ARG A 193 12.63 5.57 -4.10
C ARG A 193 12.27 4.40 -3.19
N PHE A 194 13.16 3.98 -2.27
CA PHE A 194 12.83 2.93 -1.29
C PHE A 194 11.66 3.35 -0.40
N VAL A 195 11.76 4.53 0.21
CA VAL A 195 10.75 4.99 1.17
C VAL A 195 9.40 5.17 0.50
N HIS A 196 9.37 5.80 -0.68
CA HIS A 196 8.15 6.08 -1.40
C HIS A 196 7.48 4.81 -1.92
N VAL A 197 8.22 3.93 -2.61
CA VAL A 197 7.63 2.70 -3.16
C VAL A 197 7.08 1.83 -2.05
N ILE A 198 7.79 1.70 -0.93
CA ILE A 198 7.27 0.91 0.20
C ILE A 198 6.01 1.57 0.79
N ALA A 199 5.96 2.90 0.91
CA ALA A 199 4.77 3.62 1.36
C ALA A 199 3.56 3.41 0.40
N HIS A 200 3.80 3.39 -0.91
CA HIS A 200 2.80 3.07 -1.94
C HIS A 200 2.24 1.66 -1.73
N GLU A 201 3.10 0.67 -1.56
CA GLU A 201 2.66 -0.72 -1.30
C GLU A 201 1.89 -0.85 0.04
N TYR A 202 2.23 -0.04 1.05
CA TYR A 202 1.46 -0.03 2.29
C TYR A 202 0.04 0.51 2.11
N ALA A 203 -0.17 1.44 1.19
CA ALA A 203 -1.51 1.91 0.86
C ALA A 203 -2.35 0.79 0.23
N HIS A 204 -1.75 0.00 -0.67
CA HIS A 204 -2.40 -1.19 -1.25
C HIS A 204 -2.80 -2.24 -0.22
N VAL A 205 -2.00 -2.41 0.84
CA VAL A 205 -2.36 -3.29 1.96
C VAL A 205 -3.64 -2.86 2.69
N GLN A 206 -4.02 -1.58 2.63
CA GLN A 206 -5.20 -1.08 3.33
C GLN A 206 -6.50 -1.24 2.53
N LEU A 207 -6.42 -1.65 1.26
CA LEU A 207 -7.58 -1.82 0.40
C LEU A 207 -8.60 -2.77 1.03
N SER A 208 -9.88 -2.46 0.85
CA SER A 208 -10.95 -3.37 1.24
C SER A 208 -10.81 -4.71 0.49
N PRO A 209 -11.19 -5.85 1.11
CA PRO A 209 -11.10 -7.15 0.45
C PRO A 209 -11.85 -7.22 -0.89
N SER A 210 -12.95 -6.47 -1.04
CA SER A 210 -13.69 -6.38 -2.30
C SER A 210 -12.89 -5.71 -3.42
N MET A 211 -12.13 -4.66 -3.09
CA MET A 211 -11.27 -3.98 -4.07
C MET A 211 -10.00 -4.77 -4.35
N ALA A 212 -9.35 -5.31 -3.33
CA ALA A 212 -8.10 -6.06 -3.49
C ALA A 212 -8.26 -7.34 -4.32
N ASN A 213 -9.46 -7.93 -4.33
CA ASN A 213 -9.77 -9.15 -5.08
C ASN A 213 -10.59 -8.89 -6.36
N LEU A 214 -10.64 -7.64 -6.83
CA LEU A 214 -11.40 -7.27 -8.02
C LEU A 214 -10.72 -7.82 -9.29
N GLU A 215 -11.33 -8.81 -9.93
CA GLU A 215 -10.73 -9.51 -11.08
C GLU A 215 -10.71 -8.67 -12.37
N ARG A 216 -11.73 -7.83 -12.56
CA ARG A 216 -11.93 -7.03 -13.78
C ARG A 216 -12.31 -5.59 -13.44
N PRO A 217 -11.37 -4.81 -12.86
CA PRO A 217 -11.64 -3.43 -12.54
C PRO A 217 -11.91 -2.61 -13.81
N THR A 218 -12.68 -1.55 -13.68
CA THR A 218 -12.73 -0.51 -14.70
C THR A 218 -11.47 0.36 -14.68
N VAL A 219 -11.28 1.17 -15.72
CA VAL A 219 -10.23 2.19 -15.79
C VAL A 219 -10.28 3.09 -14.55
N LEU A 220 -11.46 3.55 -14.13
CA LEU A 220 -11.60 4.37 -12.92
C LEU A 220 -11.16 3.61 -11.67
N GLU A 221 -11.66 2.39 -11.47
CA GLU A 221 -11.40 1.61 -10.26
C GLU A 221 -9.90 1.36 -10.09
N ARG A 222 -9.22 0.84 -11.12
CA ARG A 222 -7.79 0.57 -11.03
C ARG A 222 -6.97 1.85 -10.95
N SER A 223 -7.36 2.91 -11.65
CA SER A 223 -6.65 4.20 -11.57
C SER A 223 -6.78 4.86 -10.19
N LEU A 224 -7.95 4.77 -9.54
CA LEU A 224 -8.11 5.29 -8.18
C LEU A 224 -7.39 4.44 -7.14
N MET A 225 -7.29 3.12 -7.32
CA MET A 225 -6.44 2.27 -6.46
C MET A 225 -4.99 2.72 -6.51
N GLU A 226 -4.41 2.83 -7.72
CA GLU A 226 -3.01 3.21 -7.89
C GLU A 226 -2.73 4.68 -7.54
N GLY A 227 -3.61 5.58 -7.97
CA GLY A 227 -3.53 7.00 -7.64
C GLY A 227 -3.75 7.27 -6.15
N GLY A 228 -4.57 6.46 -5.48
CA GLY A 228 -4.76 6.48 -4.05
C GLY A 228 -3.49 6.07 -3.31
N ALA A 229 -2.83 5.02 -3.78
CA ALA A 229 -1.55 4.60 -3.23
C ALA A 229 -0.45 5.65 -3.41
N GLU A 230 -0.37 6.26 -4.60
CA GLU A 230 0.57 7.35 -4.88
C GLU A 230 0.31 8.57 -3.98
N PHE A 231 -0.96 8.94 -3.79
CA PHE A 231 -1.32 10.07 -2.93
C PHE A 231 -0.98 9.83 -1.46
N VAL A 232 -1.23 8.62 -0.96
CA VAL A 232 -0.86 8.25 0.41
C VAL A 232 0.65 8.27 0.57
N ALA A 233 1.38 7.72 -0.41
CA ALA A 233 2.83 7.74 -0.42
C ALA A 233 3.38 9.17 -0.43
N GLU A 234 2.79 10.10 -1.18
CA GLU A 234 3.10 11.54 -1.11
C GLU A 234 2.90 12.09 0.32
N LEU A 235 1.75 11.83 0.93
CA LEU A 235 1.44 12.33 2.28
C LEU A 235 2.43 11.83 3.34
N THR A 236 2.92 10.60 3.22
CA THR A 236 3.76 9.96 4.25
C THR A 236 5.25 10.09 3.99
N SER A 237 5.68 10.14 2.72
CA SER A 237 7.10 10.20 2.34
C SER A 237 7.55 11.60 1.87
N GLY A 238 6.61 12.51 1.60
CA GLY A 238 6.85 13.91 1.24
C GLY A 238 7.13 14.17 -0.23
N HIS A 239 7.14 13.15 -1.09
CA HIS A 239 7.43 13.28 -2.53
C HIS A 239 6.49 12.36 -3.31
N THR A 240 6.32 12.60 -4.62
CA THR A 240 5.68 11.65 -5.54
C THR A 240 6.73 10.74 -6.21
N ALA A 241 6.40 9.49 -6.52
CA ALA A 241 7.31 8.54 -7.16
C ALA A 241 7.57 8.84 -8.63
N TYR A 242 6.70 9.61 -9.28
CA TYR A 242 6.66 9.67 -10.74
C TYR A 242 7.07 11.02 -11.28
N ALA A 243 8.35 11.37 -11.11
CA ALA A 243 8.94 12.55 -11.73
C ALA A 243 8.75 12.57 -13.27
N HIS A 244 8.65 11.40 -13.88
CA HIS A 244 8.47 11.25 -15.32
C HIS A 244 7.09 11.73 -15.83
N PHE A 245 6.03 11.74 -15.01
CA PHE A 245 4.71 12.18 -15.48
C PHE A 245 4.69 13.65 -15.87
N ASP A 246 5.43 14.52 -15.18
CA ASP A 246 5.51 15.93 -15.52
C ASP A 246 5.95 16.13 -16.99
N ALA A 247 6.94 15.37 -17.46
CA ALA A 247 7.35 15.43 -18.87
C ALA A 247 6.28 14.92 -19.85
N LEU A 248 5.43 13.98 -19.43
CA LEU A 248 4.39 13.39 -20.29
C LEU A 248 3.10 14.19 -20.36
N THR A 249 2.75 14.87 -19.27
CA THR A 249 1.43 15.46 -19.10
C THR A 249 1.44 16.96 -19.26
N ARG A 250 2.60 17.63 -19.15
CA ARG A 250 2.73 19.08 -19.22
C ARG A 250 2.13 19.65 -20.51
N GLY A 251 1.12 20.51 -20.36
CA GLY A 251 0.40 21.15 -21.48
C GLY A 251 -0.62 20.26 -22.18
N ARG A 252 -0.79 19.01 -21.71
CA ARG A 252 -1.73 18.00 -22.24
C ARG A 252 -2.72 17.52 -21.17
N GLU A 253 -2.74 18.15 -20.01
CA GLU A 253 -3.54 17.72 -18.86
C GLU A 253 -5.03 17.61 -19.23
N HIS A 254 -5.58 18.66 -19.85
CA HIS A 254 -6.98 18.66 -20.27
C HIS A 254 -7.28 17.60 -21.36
N GLU A 255 -6.36 17.38 -22.31
CA GLU A 255 -6.50 16.37 -23.36
C GLU A 255 -6.57 14.95 -22.75
N ILE A 256 -5.58 14.62 -21.91
CA ILE A 256 -5.44 13.32 -21.25
C ILE A 256 -6.65 13.06 -20.35
N GLU A 257 -7.01 14.02 -19.50
CA GLU A 257 -8.13 13.86 -18.56
C GLU A 257 -9.49 13.79 -19.27
N THR A 258 -9.64 14.44 -20.43
CA THR A 258 -10.87 14.30 -21.25
C THR A 258 -10.97 12.91 -21.86
N ALA A 259 -9.87 12.37 -22.37
CA ALA A 259 -9.84 11.00 -22.88
C ALA A 259 -10.11 9.99 -21.75
N PHE A 260 -9.52 10.19 -20.57
CA PHE A 260 -9.76 9.35 -19.39
C PHE A 260 -11.24 9.32 -19.02
N LEU A 261 -11.89 10.49 -19.00
CA LEU A 261 -13.30 10.60 -18.66
C LEU A 261 -14.20 9.78 -19.59
N ALA A 262 -13.85 9.64 -20.87
CA ALA A 262 -14.60 8.82 -21.81
C ALA A 262 -14.49 7.31 -21.52
N ASP A 263 -13.42 6.89 -20.83
CA ASP A 263 -13.08 5.48 -20.63
C ASP A 263 -13.31 4.98 -19.20
N ILE A 264 -13.78 5.81 -18.27
CA ILE A 264 -13.86 5.48 -16.82
C ILE A 264 -14.58 4.16 -16.48
N ASP A 265 -15.59 3.79 -17.26
CA ASP A 265 -16.38 2.56 -17.08
C ASP A 265 -15.87 1.38 -17.95
N SER A 266 -14.85 1.61 -18.79
CA SER A 266 -14.22 0.57 -19.61
C SER A 266 -13.46 -0.41 -18.73
N THR A 267 -13.47 -1.70 -19.10
CA THR A 267 -12.57 -2.73 -18.51
C THR A 267 -11.36 -3.01 -19.39
N ASP A 268 -11.23 -2.29 -20.52
CA ASP A 268 -10.00 -2.27 -21.30
C ASP A 268 -9.04 -1.23 -20.70
N LEU A 269 -8.00 -1.73 -20.04
CA LEU A 269 -7.02 -0.91 -19.33
C LEU A 269 -5.83 -0.51 -20.21
N SER A 270 -5.72 -1.04 -21.43
CA SER A 270 -4.48 -1.02 -22.22
C SER A 270 -4.00 0.39 -22.62
N ALA A 271 -4.90 1.37 -22.70
CA ALA A 271 -4.56 2.77 -22.94
C ALA A 271 -4.04 3.49 -21.69
N TRP A 272 -4.30 2.96 -20.49
CA TRP A 272 -4.18 3.69 -19.23
C TRP A 272 -3.20 3.07 -18.24
N LEU A 273 -3.07 1.74 -18.21
CA LEU A 273 -2.42 0.99 -17.14
C LEU A 273 -1.66 -0.21 -17.68
N ASP A 274 -0.56 -0.55 -17.02
CA ASP A 274 0.36 -1.65 -17.33
C ASP A 274 0.91 -1.57 -18.78
N ASN A 275 1.00 -0.35 -19.33
CA ASN A 275 1.41 -0.07 -20.71
C ASN A 275 2.74 0.70 -20.81
N SER A 276 3.43 0.89 -19.68
CA SER A 276 4.77 1.46 -19.65
C SER A 276 5.84 0.46 -20.11
N SER A 277 6.90 1.01 -20.67
CA SER A 277 8.12 0.31 -21.04
C SER A 277 9.32 1.25 -20.89
N THR A 278 10.53 0.73 -21.03
CA THR A 278 11.75 1.54 -20.99
C THR A 278 11.76 2.64 -22.05
N ASP A 279 11.16 2.40 -23.22
CA ASP A 279 11.21 3.32 -24.37
C ASP A 279 9.95 4.19 -24.50
N SER A 280 8.86 3.80 -23.84
CA SER A 280 7.59 4.52 -23.85
C SER A 280 7.04 4.52 -22.44
N PRO A 281 7.21 5.62 -21.69
CA PRO A 281 6.60 5.73 -20.37
C PRO A 281 5.08 5.80 -20.55
N GLY A 282 4.37 5.08 -19.69
CA GLY A 282 2.93 4.81 -19.80
C GLY A 282 2.25 5.11 -18.49
N ASP A 283 1.23 4.34 -18.14
CA ASP A 283 0.58 4.36 -16.83
C ASP A 283 -0.10 5.70 -16.47
N LEU A 284 -0.58 6.44 -17.47
CA LEU A 284 -1.29 7.71 -17.27
C LEU A 284 -2.53 7.58 -16.38
N GLY A 285 -3.10 6.38 -16.23
CA GLY A 285 -4.15 6.10 -15.25
C GLY A 285 -3.72 6.38 -13.82
N TYR A 286 -2.47 6.10 -13.44
CA TYR A 286 -1.92 6.43 -12.12
C TYR A 286 -1.96 7.94 -11.90
N TRP A 287 -1.50 8.71 -12.91
CA TRP A 287 -1.45 10.17 -12.85
C TRP A 287 -2.85 10.79 -12.73
N VAL A 288 -3.81 10.36 -13.57
CA VAL A 288 -5.19 10.88 -13.49
C VAL A 288 -5.85 10.47 -12.17
N GLY A 289 -5.70 9.21 -11.76
CA GLY A 289 -6.23 8.70 -10.50
C GLY A 289 -5.71 9.46 -9.29
N TYR A 290 -4.40 9.72 -9.24
CA TYR A 290 -3.76 10.52 -8.20
C TYR A 290 -4.38 11.92 -8.10
N ARG A 291 -4.64 12.55 -9.25
CA ARG A 291 -5.25 13.89 -9.29
C ARG A 291 -6.71 13.88 -8.81
N ILE A 292 -7.49 12.86 -9.18
CA ILE A 292 -8.86 12.70 -8.65
C ILE A 292 -8.84 12.53 -7.13
N VAL A 293 -8.00 11.63 -6.62
CA VAL A 293 -7.87 11.37 -5.18
C VAL A 293 -7.40 12.61 -4.43
N LYS A 294 -6.40 13.31 -4.96
CA LYS A 294 -5.88 14.54 -4.36
C LYS A 294 -6.94 15.65 -4.33
N ALA A 295 -7.76 15.79 -5.37
CA ALA A 295 -8.88 16.71 -5.40
C ALA A 295 -9.91 16.36 -4.30
N TYR A 296 -10.30 15.08 -4.23
CA TYR A 296 -11.19 14.55 -3.18
C TYR A 296 -10.69 14.87 -1.78
N TYR A 297 -9.43 14.52 -1.49
CA TYR A 297 -8.82 14.78 -0.20
C TYR A 297 -8.77 16.28 0.11
N ARG A 298 -8.37 17.14 -0.84
CA ARG A 298 -8.23 18.59 -0.61
C ARG A 298 -9.56 19.26 -0.25
N GLN A 299 -10.67 18.84 -0.84
CA GLN A 299 -11.96 19.46 -0.56
C GLN A 299 -12.73 18.86 0.61
N ALA A 300 -12.35 17.66 1.09
CA ALA A 300 -12.99 17.06 2.25
C ALA A 300 -12.77 17.88 3.53
N ASP A 301 -13.82 18.14 4.30
CA ASP A 301 -13.72 18.81 5.61
C ASP A 301 -13.01 17.93 6.63
N ASP A 302 -13.33 16.63 6.66
CA ASP A 302 -12.71 15.64 7.52
C ASP A 302 -11.62 14.87 6.74
N LYS A 303 -10.37 15.30 6.93
CA LYS A 303 -9.21 14.67 6.28
C LYS A 303 -8.97 13.22 6.70
N ARG A 304 -9.28 12.85 7.95
CA ARG A 304 -9.10 11.47 8.43
C ARG A 304 -10.12 10.55 7.79
N ARG A 305 -11.37 11.00 7.71
CA ARG A 305 -12.41 10.28 6.99
C ARG A 305 -12.06 10.11 5.50
N ALA A 306 -11.63 11.19 4.84
CA ALA A 306 -11.24 11.13 3.43
C ALA A 306 -10.09 10.15 3.19
N LEU A 307 -9.06 10.17 4.06
CA LEU A 307 -7.95 9.23 3.97
C LEU A 307 -8.40 7.78 4.13
N ARG A 308 -9.30 7.50 5.09
CA ARG A 308 -9.88 6.16 5.26
C ARG A 308 -10.62 5.70 4.01
N GLU A 309 -11.43 6.58 3.41
CA GLU A 309 -12.19 6.25 2.20
C GLU A 309 -11.25 5.98 1.01
N ILE A 310 -10.16 6.75 0.88
CA ILE A 310 -9.12 6.52 -0.13
C ILE A 310 -8.40 5.19 0.10
N LEU A 311 -7.92 4.93 1.32
CA LEU A 311 -7.17 3.72 1.65
C LEU A 311 -8.00 2.45 1.50
N ARG A 312 -9.27 2.49 1.90
CA ARG A 312 -10.18 1.32 1.78
C ARG A 312 -10.76 1.18 0.38
N MET A 313 -10.90 2.29 -0.34
CA MET A 313 -11.40 2.39 -1.72
C MET A 313 -12.74 1.68 -1.95
N GLU A 314 -13.63 1.64 -0.95
CA GLU A 314 -14.85 0.81 -1.01
C GLU A 314 -15.86 1.25 -2.08
N ASP A 315 -15.88 2.53 -2.45
CA ASP A 315 -16.76 3.09 -3.49
C ASP A 315 -15.99 4.10 -4.38
N PRO A 316 -15.28 3.62 -5.41
CA PRO A 316 -14.51 4.46 -6.33
C PRO A 316 -15.39 5.50 -7.04
N LYS A 317 -16.65 5.18 -7.34
CA LYS A 317 -17.58 6.10 -8.03
C LYS A 317 -18.02 7.22 -7.11
N ALA A 318 -18.25 6.95 -5.82
CA ALA A 318 -18.54 7.99 -4.83
C ALA A 318 -17.36 8.95 -4.65
N ILE A 319 -16.13 8.43 -4.53
CA ILE A 319 -14.91 9.26 -4.45
C ILE A 319 -14.79 10.14 -5.69
N PHE A 320 -14.95 9.56 -6.88
CA PHE A 320 -14.91 10.31 -8.13
C PHE A 320 -15.96 11.42 -8.18
N ALA A 321 -17.23 11.11 -7.91
CA ALA A 321 -18.33 12.08 -7.95
C ALA A 321 -18.15 13.21 -6.91
N ALA A 322 -17.62 12.87 -5.74
CA ALA A 322 -17.38 13.80 -4.66
C ALA A 322 -15.97 14.41 -4.68
N SER A 323 -15.19 14.25 -5.76
CA SER A 323 -13.80 14.76 -5.81
C SER A 323 -13.69 16.24 -6.17
N GLY A 324 -14.70 16.79 -6.85
CA GLY A 324 -14.62 18.11 -7.48
C GLY A 324 -13.64 18.17 -8.66
N TRP A 325 -13.06 17.04 -9.05
CA TRP A 325 -12.15 16.91 -10.19
C TRP A 325 -12.88 17.19 -11.50
N ARG A 326 -12.14 17.80 -12.43
CA ARG A 326 -12.56 18.03 -13.83
C ARG A 326 -11.32 18.01 -14.73
N PRO A 327 -11.45 17.67 -16.01
CA PRO A 327 -10.34 17.77 -16.95
C PRO A 327 -9.68 19.16 -16.92
N GLY A 328 -8.36 19.18 -16.81
CA GLY A 328 -7.54 20.39 -16.68
C GLY A 328 -7.53 21.00 -15.27
N ILE A 329 -7.90 20.28 -14.21
CA ILE A 329 -7.90 20.85 -12.85
C ILE A 329 -6.50 21.36 -12.47
N GLY A 330 -6.43 22.63 -12.06
CA GLY A 330 -5.23 23.19 -11.44
C GLY A 330 -5.18 22.84 -9.96
N PHE A 331 -4.02 22.38 -9.48
CA PHE A 331 -3.72 22.37 -8.05
C PHE A 331 -2.86 23.59 -7.77
N ASP A 332 -3.49 24.76 -7.64
CA ASP A 332 -2.75 25.97 -7.29
C ASP A 332 -1.94 25.74 -5.99
N THR A 333 -0.74 26.35 -5.96
CA THR A 333 0.17 26.48 -4.82
C THR A 333 -0.61 26.71 -3.53
N PRO A 334 -0.24 26.08 -2.39
CA PRO A 334 -1.01 26.17 -1.16
C PRO A 334 -1.37 27.63 -0.82
N PRO A 335 -2.58 27.87 -0.27
CA PRO A 335 -2.91 29.20 0.25
C PRO A 335 -1.80 29.62 1.22
N ALA A 336 -1.41 30.91 1.16
CA ALA A 336 -0.43 31.48 2.06
C ALA A 336 -0.74 31.03 3.49
N ALA A 337 0.27 30.52 4.20
CA ALA A 337 0.14 30.01 5.55
C ALA A 337 -0.56 31.05 6.44
N ASP A 338 -1.84 30.81 6.72
CA ASP A 338 -2.55 31.48 7.79
C ASP A 338 -2.40 30.59 9.03
N GLU A 339 -1.60 31.10 9.96
CA GLU A 339 -1.51 30.77 11.38
C GLU A 339 -1.53 29.29 11.78
N SER A 340 -0.34 28.67 11.77
CA SER A 340 0.02 27.72 12.84
C SER A 340 0.80 28.48 13.93
N PRO A 341 0.51 28.26 15.21
CA PRO A 341 1.07 29.05 16.30
C PRO A 341 2.58 28.79 16.42
N ALA A 342 3.34 29.88 16.51
CA ALA A 342 4.78 29.82 16.72
C ALA A 342 5.14 28.94 17.94
N PRO A 343 6.22 28.15 17.88
CA PRO A 343 6.67 27.39 19.04
C PRO A 343 7.03 28.36 20.17
N ALA A 344 6.52 28.06 21.37
CA ALA A 344 6.80 28.81 22.59
C ALA A 344 8.32 28.97 22.77
N GLY A 345 8.76 30.23 22.81
CA GLY A 345 10.15 30.58 23.03
C GLY A 345 10.67 29.98 24.32
N ILE A 346 11.70 29.15 24.20
CA ILE A 346 12.52 28.73 25.33
C ILE A 346 13.37 29.94 25.73
N GLY A 347 13.17 30.42 26.95
CA GLY A 347 13.95 31.49 27.54
C GLY A 347 15.43 31.13 27.62
N GLY A 348 16.28 31.99 27.06
CA GLY A 348 17.73 31.99 27.28
C GLY A 348 18.09 33.08 28.28
N GLY A 349 18.33 32.67 29.53
CA GLY A 349 19.03 33.49 30.51
C GLY A 349 20.55 33.30 30.38
N THR A 350 21.25 34.44 30.38
CA THR A 350 22.61 34.71 30.92
C THR A 350 23.84 33.89 30.46
N GLU A 351 24.80 34.57 29.84
CA GLU A 351 26.22 34.76 30.26
C GLU A 351 26.92 35.72 29.26
N ALA A 352 27.27 36.95 29.66
CA ALA A 352 28.59 37.37 30.18
C ALA A 352 29.75 37.30 29.17
N THR A 353 30.09 38.43 28.52
CA THR A 353 31.50 38.81 28.28
C THR A 353 31.64 40.31 27.98
N GLN A 354 32.57 40.93 28.72
CA GLN A 354 33.13 42.29 28.68
C GLN A 354 32.31 43.45 29.27
#